data_AF-A0A420FTL3-F1
#
_entry.id   AF-A0A420FTL3-F1
#
_cell.length_a   1.000
_cell.length_b   1.000
_cell.length_c   1.000
_cell.angle_alpha   90.00
_cell.angle_beta   90.00
_cell.angle_gamma   90.00
#
_symmetry.space_group_name_H-M   'P 1'
#
loop_
_entity.id
_entity.type
_entity.pdbx_description
1 polymer ?
#
loop_
_entity_poly.entity_id
_entity_poly.type
_entity_poly.pdbx_seq_one_letter_code
_entity_poly.pdbx_strand_id
1 'polypeptide(L)'
;MTNQFLIKNTMQEMKALDSTEINALESGIYAGVQLLGYYEKGDTPSPIVYNYIELQNAADHGPDNGGSIIVLNIGGKMIHNFDVDVDVRYFGAKSNQLTDNSNIIQKCINTLMSKGGNIHIPIGCYFYLDKLVFTIKVNLIFSKTDDRSRPSIVASGTNETVLFLANANNGGIVNEYQLSAAFHPGHVVDVRDDITGQDNWLGVDQERENPSRASYNIRRQGVNKFRIVYQHSKDRSKIIGNGTTFQPWRSEVVLNGISQSSFINTIAIGDMVTGNTSKGYGIIKSIETSSIAIVLEGFKFIVGESVVINGENSSTVITSQLISANIPLQAMSVDDTKGYWGFGTAPYENRSLLSIAGELTVAPTRSAGQYIEDNLVNSTISFIPSVAKDSYSPSNGLSITMDNSRPQSSRRLTLTKRNSNGAIGHIGAVRAYGNLNTSTLVNTSSFNVSSIVRNSSGDFTVQFTTPFARADYIVALSSSNPMELPYVFTKTIASLRIRIANTGSSSLVDPTGAIGFICIGGDI
;
A
#
# COMPACT_ATOMS: atom_id res chain seq x y z
N MET A 1 5.11 27.33 58.14
CA MET A 1 5.67 28.46 57.38
C MET A 1 6.04 27.93 56.02
N THR A 2 5.55 28.53 54.94
CA THR A 2 5.97 28.16 53.58
C THR A 2 7.40 28.65 53.42
N ASN A 3 8.38 27.75 53.37
CA ASN A 3 9.78 28.14 53.16
C ASN A 3 9.87 28.95 51.86
N GLN A 4 10.49 30.13 51.93
CA GLN A 4 10.71 30.97 50.76
C GLN A 4 11.78 30.34 49.86
N PHE A 5 11.81 30.75 48.59
CA PHE A 5 12.90 30.39 47.67
C PHE A 5 13.86 31.56 47.55
N LEU A 6 15.16 31.26 47.44
CA LEU A 6 16.14 32.26 47.06
C LEU A 6 16.00 32.55 45.57
N ILE A 7 15.89 33.82 45.18
CA ILE A 7 15.64 34.20 43.78
C ILE A 7 16.96 34.60 43.13
N LYS A 8 17.29 33.99 41.99
CA LYS A 8 18.42 34.38 41.13
C LYS A 8 17.94 34.64 39.71
N ASN A 9 18.48 35.68 39.07
CA ASN A 9 18.07 36.07 37.73
C ASN A 9 18.72 35.20 36.65
N THR A 10 19.94 34.71 36.89
CA THR A 10 20.75 34.00 35.89
C THR A 10 21.45 32.77 36.48
N MET A 11 21.79 31.82 35.59
CA MET A 11 22.54 30.61 35.96
C MET A 11 23.89 30.96 36.57
N GLN A 12 24.51 32.06 36.12
CA GLN A 12 25.77 32.56 36.65
C GLN A 12 25.62 33.06 38.10
N GLU A 13 24.56 33.82 38.40
CA GLU A 13 24.27 34.27 39.76
C GLU A 13 23.97 33.08 40.69
N MET A 14 23.29 32.04 40.21
CA MET A 14 23.07 30.82 40.97
C MET A 14 24.37 30.03 41.19
N LYS A 15 25.29 29.97 40.22
CA LYS A 15 26.60 29.34 40.42
C LYS A 15 27.48 30.08 41.43
N ALA A 16 27.26 31.40 41.57
CA ALA A 16 28.01 32.30 42.42
C ALA A 16 27.35 32.57 43.80
N LEU A 17 26.50 31.65 44.28
CA LEU A 17 25.97 31.70 45.66
C LEU A 17 27.11 31.86 46.66
N ASP A 18 26.92 32.75 47.63
CA ASP A 18 27.88 32.95 48.70
C ASP A 18 27.69 31.92 49.84
N SER A 19 28.64 31.89 50.78
CA SER A 19 28.60 30.96 51.90
C SER A 19 27.40 31.18 52.85
N THR A 20 26.87 32.40 52.93
CA THR A 20 25.70 32.71 53.76
C THR A 20 24.43 32.14 53.12
N GLU A 21 24.30 32.29 51.81
CA GLU A 21 23.18 31.75 51.04
C GLU A 21 23.19 30.21 51.05
N ILE A 22 24.37 29.58 50.94
CA ILE A 22 24.49 28.12 51.05
C ILE A 22 24.12 27.64 52.46
N ASN A 23 24.62 28.26 53.52
CA ASN A 23 24.26 27.91 54.90
C ASN A 23 22.74 28.05 55.15
N ALA A 24 22.09 29.02 54.51
CA ALA A 24 20.64 29.20 54.59
C ALA A 24 19.84 28.10 53.84
N LEU A 25 20.39 27.57 52.75
CA LEU A 25 19.84 26.40 52.05
C LEU A 25 20.02 25.11 52.88
N GLU A 26 21.20 24.92 53.48
CA GLU A 26 21.53 23.75 54.33
C GLU A 26 20.68 23.69 55.61
N SER A 27 20.47 24.83 56.25
CA SER A 27 19.61 24.94 57.44
C SER A 27 18.11 24.91 57.14
N GLY A 28 17.73 24.83 55.86
CA GLY A 28 16.33 24.76 55.43
C GLY A 28 15.55 26.07 55.59
N ILE A 29 16.23 27.21 55.75
CA ILE A 29 15.59 28.54 55.74
C ILE A 29 14.97 28.79 54.36
N TYR A 30 15.70 28.44 53.31
CA TYR A 30 15.19 28.41 51.94
C TYR A 30 14.92 26.99 51.50
N ALA A 31 13.80 26.77 50.80
CA ALA A 31 13.49 25.45 50.23
C ALA A 31 14.35 25.10 49.00
N GLY A 32 14.99 26.10 48.40
CA GLY A 32 15.79 25.97 47.18
C GLY A 32 16.03 27.33 46.53
N VAL A 33 16.53 27.29 45.30
CA VAL A 33 16.74 28.48 44.46
C VAL A 33 15.73 28.48 43.32
N GLN A 34 14.96 29.56 43.19
CA GLN A 34 14.14 29.81 42.01
C GLN A 34 14.95 30.62 41.00
N LEU A 35 15.23 29.99 39.86
CA LEU A 35 15.98 30.57 38.75
C LEU A 35 15.02 31.18 37.73
N LEU A 36 15.17 32.48 37.44
CA LEU A 36 14.27 33.22 36.55
C LEU A 36 14.69 33.17 35.06
N GLY A 37 15.87 32.66 34.76
CA GLY A 37 16.43 32.57 33.41
C GLY A 37 17.83 31.96 33.40
N TYR A 38 18.31 31.53 32.24
CA TYR A 38 19.62 30.91 32.08
C TYR A 38 20.73 31.95 31.94
N TYR A 39 20.65 32.83 30.94
CA TYR A 39 21.58 33.94 30.72
C TYR A 39 20.99 35.27 31.19
N GLU A 40 19.70 35.48 30.97
CA GLU A 40 18.98 36.70 31.34
C GLU A 40 17.60 36.35 31.90
N LYS A 41 17.07 37.20 32.78
CA LYS A 41 15.72 36.98 33.35
C LYS A 41 14.67 36.87 32.24
N GLY A 42 13.96 35.74 32.20
CA GLY A 42 12.86 35.48 31.28
C GLY A 42 13.25 34.86 29.93
N ASP A 43 14.51 34.43 29.75
CA ASP A 43 14.96 33.76 28.51
C ASP A 43 14.56 32.26 28.45
N THR A 44 14.10 31.67 29.55
CA THR A 44 13.52 30.33 29.62
C THR A 44 11.98 30.37 29.57
N PRO A 45 11.28 29.27 29.23
CA PRO A 45 9.81 29.28 29.12
C PRO A 45 9.09 29.69 30.41
N SER A 46 9.65 29.30 31.57
CA SER A 46 9.15 29.64 32.89
C SER A 46 10.27 29.48 33.94
N PRO A 47 10.21 30.20 35.08
CA PRO A 47 11.15 29.99 36.17
C PRO A 47 11.11 28.55 36.69
N ILE A 48 12.28 27.99 37.04
CA ILE A 48 12.38 26.64 37.61
C ILE A 48 13.07 26.67 38.97
N VAL A 49 12.72 25.70 39.80
CA VAL A 49 13.26 25.56 41.16
C VAL A 49 14.34 24.49 41.19
N TYR A 50 15.49 24.84 41.75
CA TYR A 50 16.56 23.91 42.06
C TYR A 50 16.61 23.65 43.56
N ASN A 51 16.72 22.38 43.93
CA ASN A 51 16.93 21.97 45.31
C ASN A 51 18.43 21.83 45.57
N TYR A 52 18.89 22.31 46.72
CA TYR A 52 20.27 22.14 47.15
C TYR A 52 20.50 20.70 47.62
N ILE A 53 21.64 20.13 47.24
CA ILE A 53 22.10 18.82 47.71
C ILE A 53 23.48 18.97 48.32
N GLU A 54 23.54 18.59 49.60
CA GLU A 54 24.79 18.48 50.33
C GLU A 54 25.44 17.11 50.05
N LEU A 55 26.60 17.13 49.39
CA LEU A 55 27.31 15.92 48.95
C LEU A 55 27.86 15.07 50.11
N GLN A 56 27.88 15.58 51.34
CA GLN A 56 28.32 14.82 52.51
C GLN A 56 27.25 13.83 53.00
N ASN A 57 25.97 14.12 52.73
CA ASN A 57 24.82 13.41 53.31
C ASN A 57 23.89 12.77 52.25
N ALA A 58 24.16 12.97 50.96
CA ALA A 58 23.35 12.49 49.86
C ALA A 58 24.19 11.76 48.79
N ALA A 59 23.55 10.85 48.06
CA ALA A 59 24.18 10.18 46.93
C ALA A 59 24.58 11.20 45.84
N ASP A 60 25.73 11.01 45.21
CA ASP A 60 26.12 11.84 44.09
C ASP A 60 25.22 11.57 42.88
N HIS A 61 24.52 12.61 42.42
CA HIS A 61 23.63 12.56 41.26
C HIS A 61 24.35 12.71 39.91
N GLY A 62 25.68 12.87 39.92
CA GLY A 62 26.50 12.95 38.71
C GLY A 62 27.11 14.33 38.47
N PRO A 63 27.87 14.51 37.37
CA PRO A 63 28.58 15.76 37.08
C PRO A 63 27.64 16.92 36.70
N ASP A 64 28.16 18.15 36.76
CA ASP A 64 27.47 19.33 36.19
C ASP A 64 27.17 19.07 34.71
N ASN A 65 25.90 19.15 34.35
CA ASN A 65 25.45 18.97 32.97
C ASN A 65 24.90 20.26 32.35
N GLY A 66 25.00 21.38 33.07
CA GLY A 66 24.55 22.70 32.62
C GLY A 66 23.04 22.84 32.56
N GLY A 67 22.25 21.98 33.20
CA GLY A 67 20.80 22.08 33.20
C GLY A 67 20.20 21.44 34.45
N SER A 68 20.00 20.12 34.47
CA SER A 68 19.38 19.45 35.62
C SER A 68 20.29 19.34 36.84
N ILE A 69 21.60 19.32 36.65
CA ILE A 69 22.60 19.27 37.73
C ILE A 69 23.60 20.40 37.52
N ILE A 70 23.71 21.26 38.52
CA ILE A 70 24.58 22.43 38.51
C ILE A 70 25.52 22.36 39.72
N VAL A 71 26.84 22.47 39.48
CA VAL A 71 27.84 22.56 40.54
C VAL A 71 28.08 24.03 40.89
N LEU A 72 28.08 24.35 42.18
CA LEU A 72 28.34 25.70 42.69
C LEU A 72 29.85 26.00 42.78
N ASN A 73 30.23 27.27 42.66
CA ASN A 73 31.64 27.68 42.64
C ASN A 73 32.39 27.37 43.95
N ILE A 74 31.70 27.42 45.08
CA ILE A 74 32.27 27.20 46.42
C ILE A 74 31.97 25.80 46.97
N GLY A 75 31.42 24.90 46.15
CA GLY A 75 31.04 23.53 46.54
C GLY A 75 29.54 23.34 46.74
N GLY A 76 29.08 22.09 46.67
CA GLY A 76 27.64 21.73 46.68
C GLY A 76 27.03 21.63 45.27
N LYS A 77 25.83 21.05 45.18
CA LYS A 77 25.11 20.87 43.92
C LYS A 77 23.67 21.35 44.02
N MET A 78 23.17 21.88 42.91
CA MET A 78 21.77 22.25 42.72
C MET A 78 21.15 21.28 41.71
N ILE A 79 19.98 20.73 42.04
CA ILE A 79 19.29 19.75 41.20
C ILE A 79 17.87 20.19 40.86
N HIS A 80 17.55 20.10 39.58
CA HIS A 80 16.18 20.16 39.07
C HIS A 80 15.84 18.84 38.38
N ASN A 81 14.79 18.18 38.86
CA ASN A 81 14.29 16.96 38.22
C ASN A 81 13.28 17.35 37.14
N PHE A 82 13.71 17.34 35.89
CA PHE A 82 12.77 17.45 34.79
C PHE A 82 11.88 16.21 34.71
N ASP A 83 10.61 16.44 34.38
CA ASP A 83 9.65 15.39 34.05
C ASP A 83 9.88 14.90 32.61
N VAL A 84 8.82 14.49 31.91
CA VAL A 84 8.90 13.98 30.54
C VAL A 84 9.03 15.08 29.48
N ASP A 85 8.78 16.34 29.81
CA ASP A 85 8.86 17.46 28.86
C ASP A 85 9.99 18.43 29.26
N VAL A 86 10.95 18.65 28.37
CA VAL A 86 12.15 19.47 28.62
C VAL A 86 12.33 20.50 27.52
N ASP A 87 12.48 21.77 27.87
CA ASP A 87 12.89 22.81 26.90
C ASP A 87 14.42 22.99 26.95
N VAL A 88 15.06 23.00 25.79
CA VAL A 88 16.52 23.09 25.67
C VAL A 88 17.11 24.39 26.20
N ARG A 89 16.30 25.45 26.34
CA ARG A 89 16.73 26.72 26.94
C ARG A 89 17.11 26.58 28.41
N TYR A 90 16.57 25.59 29.12
CA TYR A 90 17.00 25.29 30.50
C TYR A 90 18.43 24.73 30.59
N PHE A 91 19.01 24.31 29.47
CA PHE A 91 20.40 23.87 29.36
C PHE A 91 21.30 24.92 28.67
N GLY A 92 20.77 26.12 28.42
CA GLY A 92 21.49 27.23 27.81
C GLY A 92 21.47 27.26 26.29
N ALA A 93 20.54 26.57 25.63
CA ALA A 93 20.42 26.64 24.17
C ALA A 93 20.06 28.06 23.71
N LYS A 94 20.66 28.51 22.60
CA LYS A 94 20.47 29.85 22.03
C LYS A 94 19.66 29.80 20.74
N SER A 95 18.52 30.47 20.74
CA SER A 95 17.65 30.67 19.56
C SER A 95 18.08 31.87 18.71
N ASN A 96 19.36 31.95 18.38
CA ASN A 96 19.93 33.11 17.65
C ASN A 96 20.23 32.83 16.18
N GLN A 97 19.88 31.65 15.66
CA GLN A 97 20.15 31.24 14.27
C GLN A 97 21.63 31.27 13.86
N LEU A 98 22.53 31.22 14.83
CA LEU A 98 23.99 31.30 14.60
C LEU A 98 24.74 30.21 15.35
N THR A 99 24.29 29.88 16.55
CA THR A 99 24.96 28.92 17.43
C THR A 99 24.56 27.49 17.08
N ASP A 100 25.55 26.59 16.97
CA ASP A 100 25.32 25.15 16.95
C ASP A 100 25.00 24.67 18.37
N ASN A 101 23.74 24.30 18.61
CA ASN A 101 23.25 23.85 19.90
C ASN A 101 23.32 22.32 20.09
N SER A 102 23.95 21.57 19.19
CA SER A 102 23.95 20.10 19.22
C SER A 102 24.44 19.53 20.56
N ASN A 103 25.54 20.07 21.10
CA ASN A 103 26.07 19.64 22.40
C ASN A 103 25.12 19.93 23.58
N ILE A 104 24.32 20.99 23.48
CA ILE A 104 23.35 21.36 24.51
C ILE A 104 22.13 20.44 24.44
N ILE A 105 21.66 20.17 23.23
CA ILE A 105 20.56 19.22 22.99
C ILE A 105 20.96 17.81 23.44
N GLN A 106 22.21 17.38 23.19
CA GLN A 106 22.70 16.10 23.68
C GLN A 106 22.65 15.99 25.22
N LYS A 107 22.95 17.08 25.94
CA LYS A 107 22.82 17.10 27.42
C LYS A 107 21.37 16.96 27.87
N CYS A 108 20.42 17.53 27.12
CA CYS A 108 18.98 17.34 27.36
C CYS A 108 18.58 15.87 27.13
N ILE A 109 18.99 15.27 25.99
CA ILE A 109 18.75 13.85 25.67
C ILE A 109 19.28 12.96 26.80
N ASN A 110 20.50 13.23 27.27
CA ASN A 110 21.14 12.46 28.33
C ASN A 110 20.35 12.48 29.66
N THR A 111 19.58 13.55 29.90
CA THR A 111 18.74 13.67 31.11
C THR A 111 17.49 12.79 31.06
N LEU A 112 17.03 12.44 29.84
CA LEU A 112 15.80 11.65 29.63
C LEU A 112 16.06 10.16 29.35
N MET A 113 17.32 9.71 29.26
CA MET A 113 17.67 8.36 28.75
C MET A 113 16.97 7.18 29.46
N SER A 114 16.62 7.32 30.73
CA SER A 114 15.97 6.23 31.51
C SER A 114 14.44 6.29 31.49
N LYS A 115 13.85 7.45 31.18
CA LYS A 115 12.40 7.69 31.27
C LYS A 115 11.73 7.88 29.91
N GLY A 116 12.49 8.35 28.92
CA GLY A 116 11.94 8.91 27.69
C GLY A 116 11.29 10.26 27.92
N GLY A 117 10.78 10.87 26.85
CA GLY A 117 10.11 12.18 26.93
C GLY A 117 10.21 13.01 25.66
N ASN A 118 9.69 14.23 25.71
CA ASN A 118 9.74 15.21 24.64
C ASN A 118 10.74 16.33 24.98
N ILE A 119 11.58 16.66 24.02
CA ILE A 119 12.49 17.79 24.07
C ILE A 119 11.97 18.87 23.12
N HIS A 120 11.65 20.03 23.67
CA HIS A 120 11.19 21.19 22.93
C HIS A 120 12.39 22.05 22.52
N ILE A 121 12.55 22.21 21.21
CA ILE A 121 13.57 23.04 20.58
C ILE A 121 12.86 24.24 19.96
N PRO A 122 13.00 25.45 20.53
CA PRO A 122 12.35 26.66 20.02
C PRO A 122 12.91 27.05 18.65
N ILE A 123 12.05 27.72 17.85
CA ILE A 123 12.41 28.23 16.52
C ILE A 123 13.71 29.04 16.58
N GLY A 124 14.60 28.79 15.63
CA GLY A 124 15.87 29.52 15.49
C GLY A 124 16.99 28.97 16.37
N CYS A 125 16.78 27.84 17.04
CA CYS A 125 17.80 27.09 17.76
C CYS A 125 18.44 26.07 16.83
N TYR A 126 19.47 26.48 16.08
CA TYR A 126 20.11 25.59 15.10
C TYR A 126 20.90 24.46 15.75
N PHE A 127 20.85 23.28 15.13
CA PHE A 127 21.56 22.08 15.55
C PHE A 127 21.74 21.10 14.40
N TYR A 128 22.48 20.01 14.65
CA TYR A 128 22.75 18.95 13.69
C TYR A 128 22.23 17.64 14.25
N LEU A 129 21.10 17.14 13.73
CA LEU A 129 20.45 15.93 14.24
C LEU A 129 21.34 14.68 14.11
N ASP A 130 22.18 14.60 13.07
CA ASP A 130 23.15 13.53 12.82
C ASP A 130 24.31 13.47 13.84
N LYS A 131 24.56 14.57 14.56
CA LYS A 131 25.54 14.59 15.66
C LYS A 131 24.95 14.10 16.99
N LEU A 132 23.64 13.89 17.06
CA LEU A 132 22.96 13.48 18.29
C LEU A 132 22.95 11.96 18.40
N VAL A 133 23.18 11.48 19.62
CA VAL A 133 23.12 10.06 19.99
C VAL A 133 21.89 9.84 20.85
N PHE A 134 21.01 8.96 20.38
CA PHE A 134 19.78 8.59 21.06
C PHE A 134 19.93 7.20 21.67
N THR A 135 19.52 7.04 22.92
CA THR A 135 19.51 5.73 23.58
C THR A 135 18.14 5.05 23.43
N ILE A 136 17.07 5.57 24.04
CA ILE A 136 15.69 5.08 23.88
C ILE A 136 14.63 6.15 24.21
N LYS A 137 13.48 6.12 23.50
CA LYS A 137 12.20 6.80 23.83
C LYS A 137 12.27 8.33 23.99
N VAL A 138 13.15 9.01 23.26
CA VAL A 138 13.25 10.48 23.28
C VAL A 138 12.70 11.06 21.99
N ASN A 139 11.83 12.05 22.11
CA ASN A 139 11.27 12.77 20.98
C ASN A 139 11.84 14.18 20.92
N LEU A 140 12.14 14.68 19.72
CA LEU A 140 12.49 16.09 19.52
C LEU A 140 11.35 16.80 18.81
N ILE A 141 10.98 17.98 19.30
CA ILE A 141 9.97 18.85 18.69
C ILE A 141 10.68 20.15 18.28
N PHE A 142 10.80 20.38 16.97
CA PHE A 142 11.60 21.49 16.44
C PHE A 142 11.04 22.06 15.14
N SER A 143 11.50 23.25 14.74
CA SER A 143 11.18 23.78 13.39
C SER A 143 11.98 23.03 12.34
N LYS A 144 11.35 22.63 11.24
CA LYS A 144 12.03 21.93 10.13
C LYS A 144 13.31 22.62 9.64
N THR A 145 13.38 23.94 9.74
CA THR A 145 14.53 24.74 9.30
C THR A 145 15.72 24.75 10.27
N ASP A 146 15.54 24.24 11.49
CA ASP A 146 16.54 24.32 12.55
C ASP A 146 17.52 23.15 12.56
N ASP A 147 17.14 21.99 12.00
CA ASP A 147 18.07 20.87 11.76
C ASP A 147 18.93 21.16 10.52
N ARG A 148 20.26 21.20 10.73
CA ARG A 148 21.29 21.50 9.74
C ARG A 148 22.05 20.27 9.27
N SER A 149 21.70 19.06 9.72
CA SER A 149 22.40 17.83 9.33
C SER A 149 22.33 17.52 7.84
N ARG A 150 21.21 17.88 7.19
CA ARG A 150 21.03 17.73 5.75
C ARG A 150 20.64 19.09 5.15
N PRO A 151 21.30 19.57 4.08
CA PRO A 151 20.90 20.82 3.45
C PRO A 151 19.46 20.71 2.95
N SER A 152 18.55 21.51 3.51
CA SER A 152 17.15 21.55 3.09
C SER A 152 17.05 21.84 1.60
N ILE A 153 16.35 20.98 0.86
CA ILE A 153 16.05 21.15 -0.57
C ILE A 153 15.06 22.32 -0.80
N VAL A 154 14.47 22.86 0.27
CA VAL A 154 13.56 24.01 0.23
C VAL A 154 14.11 25.10 1.14
N ALA A 155 14.72 26.11 0.53
CA ALA A 155 15.23 27.32 1.19
C ALA A 155 14.12 28.29 1.63
N SER A 156 12.85 27.89 1.57
CA SER A 156 11.71 28.76 1.84
C SER A 156 11.00 28.30 3.10
N GLY A 157 11.30 28.99 4.21
CA GLY A 157 10.80 28.73 5.55
C GLY A 157 9.28 28.67 5.62
N THR A 158 8.76 27.46 5.71
CA THR A 158 7.41 27.22 6.23
C THR A 158 7.54 26.94 7.73
N ASN A 159 6.60 27.46 8.54
CA ASN A 159 6.57 27.28 10.01
C ASN A 159 6.12 25.85 10.40
N GLU A 160 6.69 24.84 9.75
CA GLU A 160 6.37 23.44 9.95
C GLU A 160 7.10 22.91 11.19
N THR A 161 6.32 22.31 12.11
CA THR A 161 6.86 21.61 13.25
C THR A 161 7.19 20.18 12.85
N VAL A 162 8.40 19.76 13.20
CA VAL A 162 8.89 18.41 13.11
C VAL A 162 8.77 17.76 14.48
N LEU A 163 8.09 16.63 14.54
CA LEU A 163 8.24 15.67 15.62
C LEU A 163 9.16 14.55 15.13
N PHE A 164 10.37 14.51 15.66
CA PHE A 164 11.29 13.40 15.45
C PHE A 164 11.12 12.41 16.60
N LEU A 165 10.73 11.19 16.26
CA LEU A 165 10.54 10.10 17.22
C LEU A 165 11.80 9.24 17.21
N ALA A 166 12.61 9.30 18.27
CA ALA A 166 13.74 8.39 18.47
C ALA A 166 13.32 7.28 19.44
N ASN A 167 12.66 6.26 18.90
CA ASN A 167 12.10 5.16 19.68
C ASN A 167 12.81 3.85 19.33
N ALA A 168 13.44 3.22 20.30
CA ALA A 168 14.08 1.92 20.15
C ALA A 168 13.61 1.02 21.29
N ASN A 169 13.26 -0.23 20.96
CA ASN A 169 12.84 -1.25 21.92
C ASN A 169 13.23 -2.66 21.43
N ASN A 170 12.95 -3.72 22.23
CA ASN A 170 13.22 -5.12 21.85
C ASN A 170 12.57 -5.58 20.53
N GLY A 171 11.64 -4.81 19.96
CA GLY A 171 10.99 -5.06 18.68
C GLY A 171 11.55 -4.25 17.51
N GLY A 172 12.61 -3.46 17.69
CA GLY A 172 13.27 -2.71 16.60
C GLY A 172 13.55 -1.23 16.90
N ILE A 173 14.28 -0.59 15.99
CA ILE A 173 14.55 0.85 15.96
C ILE A 173 13.47 1.60 15.16
N VAL A 174 13.14 2.81 15.59
CA VAL A 174 12.23 3.77 14.95
C VAL A 174 12.84 5.16 15.04
N ASN A 175 13.41 5.66 13.95
CA ASN A 175 13.85 7.05 13.81
C ASN A 175 13.02 7.71 12.71
N GLU A 176 11.85 8.23 13.08
CA GLU A 176 10.82 8.68 12.15
C GLU A 176 10.60 10.20 12.24
N TYR A 177 10.42 10.84 11.07
CA TYR A 177 9.91 12.19 10.99
C TYR A 177 8.39 12.20 10.83
N GLN A 178 7.71 12.85 11.77
CA GLN A 178 6.35 13.30 11.57
C GLN A 178 6.35 14.80 11.31
N LEU A 179 5.88 15.19 10.11
CA LEU A 179 5.56 16.59 9.82
C LEU A 179 4.11 16.87 10.24
N SER A 180 3.93 17.88 11.10
CA SER A 180 2.61 18.40 11.43
C SER A 180 2.49 19.86 10.96
N ALA A 181 1.36 20.16 10.33
CA ALA A 181 0.95 21.51 9.96
C ALA A 181 -0.50 21.70 10.43
N ALA A 182 -0.92 22.95 10.64
CA ALA A 182 -2.21 23.30 11.25
C ALA A 182 -3.46 22.68 10.57
N PHE A 183 -3.32 22.11 9.37
CA PHE A 183 -4.42 21.50 8.60
C PHE A 183 -4.12 20.10 8.04
N HIS A 184 -3.13 19.34 8.56
CA HIS A 184 -2.80 18.00 8.06
C HIS A 184 -2.75 16.93 9.17
N PRO A 185 -3.33 15.73 8.96
CA PRO A 185 -2.99 14.57 9.79
C PRO A 185 -1.51 14.25 9.57
N GLY A 186 -0.74 14.08 10.64
CA GLY A 186 0.71 13.88 10.54
C GLY A 186 1.07 12.68 9.66
N HIS A 187 2.01 12.89 8.72
CA HIS A 187 2.51 11.83 7.84
C HIS A 187 3.97 11.53 8.15
N VAL A 188 4.33 10.25 8.17
CA VAL A 188 5.73 9.81 8.23
C VAL A 188 6.37 10.06 6.87
N VAL A 189 7.30 11.00 6.80
CA VAL A 189 7.85 11.49 5.52
C VAL A 189 9.26 11.06 5.23
N ASP A 190 9.99 10.48 6.19
CA ASP A 190 11.33 9.94 6.01
C ASP A 190 11.77 9.11 7.24
N VAL A 191 12.70 8.17 7.03
CA VAL A 191 13.36 7.38 8.08
C VAL A 191 14.84 7.79 8.09
N ARG A 192 15.38 8.16 9.26
CA ARG A 192 16.76 8.63 9.39
C ARG A 192 17.71 7.48 9.72
N ASP A 193 18.26 6.87 8.67
CA ASP A 193 19.25 5.79 8.67
C ASP A 193 20.68 6.23 9.06
N ASP A 194 20.96 7.53 8.98
CA ASP A 194 22.23 8.13 9.41
C ASP A 194 22.39 8.27 10.92
N ILE A 195 21.32 8.07 11.71
CA ILE A 195 21.35 8.22 13.17
C ILE A 195 21.96 6.97 13.82
N THR A 196 23.00 7.20 14.64
CA THR A 196 23.78 6.14 15.30
C THR A 196 23.39 5.96 16.77
N GLY A 197 23.80 4.84 17.38
CA GLY A 197 23.67 4.59 18.83
C GLY A 197 22.52 3.67 19.26
N GLN A 198 21.70 3.22 18.32
CA GLN A 198 20.56 2.35 18.60
C GLN A 198 20.70 0.92 18.03
N ASP A 199 21.83 0.57 17.42
CA ASP A 199 22.03 -0.69 16.66
C ASP A 199 21.77 -1.95 17.47
N ASN A 200 22.01 -1.91 18.78
CA ASN A 200 21.74 -3.02 19.69
C ASN A 200 20.24 -3.36 19.81
N TRP A 201 19.35 -2.52 19.26
CA TRP A 201 17.91 -2.69 19.24
C TRP A 201 17.37 -3.08 17.86
N LEU A 202 18.22 -3.40 16.89
CA LEU A 202 17.79 -3.97 15.62
C LEU A 202 17.10 -5.32 15.87
N GLY A 203 15.99 -5.57 15.19
CA GLY A 203 15.35 -6.88 15.19
C GLY A 203 16.26 -7.94 14.55
N VAL A 204 15.97 -9.22 14.80
CA VAL A 204 16.64 -10.33 14.11
C VAL A 204 16.53 -10.12 12.59
N ASP A 205 17.67 -10.19 11.89
CA ASP A 205 17.82 -9.96 10.46
C ASP A 205 17.45 -8.54 9.96
N GLN A 206 17.41 -7.53 10.85
CA GLN A 206 17.28 -6.13 10.45
C GLN A 206 18.66 -5.45 10.35
N GLU A 207 18.82 -4.63 9.32
CA GLU A 207 19.94 -3.69 9.18
C GLU A 207 19.40 -2.26 9.27
N ARG A 208 20.25 -1.29 9.61
CA ARG A 208 19.81 0.10 9.73
C ARG A 208 19.36 0.68 8.39
N GLU A 209 20.01 0.22 7.32
CA GLU A 209 19.71 0.50 5.92
C GLU A 209 18.55 -0.37 5.39
N ASN A 210 18.04 -1.33 6.17
CA ASN A 210 16.93 -2.21 5.77
C ASN A 210 16.01 -2.59 6.96
N PRO A 211 15.36 -1.62 7.61
CA PRO A 211 14.47 -1.90 8.74
C PRO A 211 13.18 -2.59 8.25
N SER A 212 12.77 -3.69 8.88
CA SER A 212 11.56 -4.42 8.48
C SER A 212 10.29 -3.67 8.89
N ARG A 213 9.84 -2.71 8.07
CA ARG A 213 8.60 -1.94 8.30
C ARG A 213 7.84 -1.68 7.00
N ALA A 214 6.51 -1.66 7.11
CA ALA A 214 5.62 -1.43 5.98
C ALA A 214 5.95 -0.12 5.23
N SER A 215 6.19 1.00 5.94
CA SER A 215 6.56 2.29 5.36
C SER A 215 7.89 2.29 4.58
N TYR A 216 8.85 1.44 4.98
CA TYR A 216 10.14 1.30 4.30
C TYR A 216 10.04 0.36 3.09
N ASN A 217 9.35 -0.77 3.23
CA ASN A 217 9.02 -1.69 2.13
C ASN A 217 8.21 -0.99 1.02
N ILE A 218 7.42 0.00 1.39
CA ILE A 218 6.66 0.86 0.47
C ILE A 218 7.57 1.70 -0.43
N ARG A 219 8.65 2.28 0.11
CA ARG A 219 9.62 3.06 -0.69
C ARG A 219 10.48 2.19 -1.58
N ARG A 220 10.89 1.01 -1.10
CA ARG A 220 11.65 0.01 -1.88
C ARG A 220 10.86 -0.59 -3.06
N GLN A 221 9.55 -0.36 -3.12
CA GLN A 221 8.68 -0.73 -4.24
C GLN A 221 8.31 0.48 -5.13
N GLY A 222 9.02 1.60 -4.99
CA GLY A 222 8.86 2.79 -5.82
C GLY A 222 7.60 3.58 -5.51
N VAL A 223 6.94 3.28 -4.38
CA VAL A 223 5.70 3.95 -3.97
C VAL A 223 6.04 5.08 -2.99
N ASN A 224 5.83 6.30 -3.47
CA ASN A 224 6.22 7.53 -2.78
C ASN A 224 5.09 8.09 -1.93
N LYS A 225 3.83 7.76 -2.24
CA LYS A 225 2.64 8.17 -1.49
C LYS A 225 1.53 7.13 -1.60
N PHE A 226 0.81 6.89 -0.50
CA PHE A 226 -0.52 6.28 -0.53
C PHE A 226 -1.57 7.34 -0.24
N ARG A 227 -2.60 7.39 -1.06
CA ARG A 227 -3.75 8.25 -0.84
C ARG A 227 -4.98 7.38 -0.69
N ILE A 228 -5.67 7.52 0.44
CA ILE A 228 -7.07 7.11 0.55
C ILE A 228 -7.89 8.33 0.16
N VAL A 229 -8.61 8.23 -0.95
CA VAL A 229 -9.48 9.28 -1.48
C VAL A 229 -10.91 8.93 -1.14
N TYR A 230 -11.54 9.79 -0.34
CA TYR A 230 -12.99 9.78 -0.12
C TYR A 230 -13.62 10.79 -1.07
N GLN A 231 -14.40 10.32 -2.03
CA GLN A 231 -15.14 11.18 -2.94
C GLN A 231 -16.63 11.03 -2.66
N HIS A 232 -17.25 12.13 -2.23
CA HIS A 232 -18.67 12.21 -1.97
C HIS A 232 -19.25 13.45 -2.63
N SER A 233 -20.05 13.23 -3.67
CA SER A 233 -20.88 14.23 -4.33
C SER A 233 -22.18 14.43 -3.56
N LYS A 234 -22.63 15.68 -3.50
CA LYS A 234 -24.00 16.03 -3.09
C LYS A 234 -25.05 15.45 -4.05
N ASP A 235 -24.72 15.34 -5.32
CA ASP A 235 -25.57 14.77 -6.36
C ASP A 235 -25.00 13.42 -6.79
N ARG A 236 -25.54 12.34 -6.20
CA ARG A 236 -25.10 10.96 -6.45
C ARG A 236 -25.32 10.49 -7.88
N SER A 237 -26.12 11.22 -8.67
CA SER A 237 -26.40 10.88 -10.07
C SER A 237 -25.38 11.45 -11.07
N LYS A 238 -24.52 12.38 -10.63
CA LYS A 238 -23.65 13.17 -11.53
C LYS A 238 -22.15 12.90 -11.43
N ILE A 239 -21.69 12.10 -10.47
CA ILE A 239 -20.27 11.75 -10.33
C ILE A 239 -20.11 10.23 -10.43
N ILE A 240 -19.33 9.79 -11.42
CA ILE A 240 -19.00 8.38 -11.68
C ILE A 240 -17.93 7.93 -10.67
N GLY A 241 -18.30 7.71 -9.41
CA GLY A 241 -17.38 7.17 -8.40
C GLY A 241 -17.45 7.86 -7.05
N ASN A 242 -18.66 8.04 -6.53
CA ASN A 242 -18.78 8.19 -5.08
C ASN A 242 -18.22 6.91 -4.43
N GLY A 243 -17.32 7.06 -3.46
CA GLY A 243 -16.70 5.92 -2.81
C GLY A 243 -15.27 6.14 -2.34
N THR A 244 -14.59 5.02 -2.08
CA THR A 244 -13.26 5.01 -1.46
C THR A 244 -12.24 4.43 -2.43
N THR A 245 -11.19 5.19 -2.74
CA THR A 245 -10.09 4.72 -3.58
C THR A 245 -8.79 4.71 -2.79
N PHE A 246 -8.09 3.58 -2.80
CA PHE A 246 -6.72 3.43 -2.33
C PHE A 246 -5.77 3.52 -3.53
N GLN A 247 -4.95 4.56 -3.57
CA GLN A 247 -4.10 4.86 -4.71
C GLN A 247 -2.63 4.99 -4.30
N PRO A 248 -1.75 4.08 -4.76
CA PRO A 248 -0.30 4.26 -4.71
C PRO A 248 0.17 5.25 -5.79
N TRP A 249 1.21 6.02 -5.50
CA TRP A 249 1.83 6.97 -6.43
C TRP A 249 3.34 6.76 -6.45
N ARG A 250 3.97 6.90 -7.63
CA ARG A 250 5.42 6.80 -7.83
C ARG A 250 6.02 8.06 -8.45
N SER A 251 7.35 8.16 -8.46
CA SER A 251 8.07 9.20 -9.20
C SER A 251 8.80 8.56 -10.37
N GLU A 252 8.78 9.25 -11.50
CA GLU A 252 9.51 8.86 -12.70
C GLU A 252 10.54 9.93 -13.04
N VAL A 253 11.70 9.53 -13.53
CA VAL A 253 12.79 10.44 -13.90
C VAL A 253 13.26 10.10 -15.30
N VAL A 254 13.41 11.11 -16.15
CA VAL A 254 14.09 10.97 -17.44
C VAL A 254 15.53 11.44 -17.28
N LEU A 255 16.47 10.56 -17.57
CA LEU A 255 17.91 10.83 -17.57
C LEU A 255 18.35 11.13 -19.00
N ASN A 256 18.42 12.41 -19.37
CA ASN A 256 18.88 12.82 -20.70
C ASN A 256 20.39 12.64 -20.83
N GLY A 257 20.86 12.24 -22.01
CA GLY A 257 22.28 11.98 -22.27
C GLY A 257 22.74 10.54 -21.97
N ILE A 258 21.88 9.71 -21.39
CA ILE A 258 22.09 8.28 -21.20
C ILE A 258 21.13 7.51 -22.12
N SER A 259 21.63 6.62 -22.98
CA SER A 259 20.80 5.78 -23.86
C SER A 259 21.48 4.44 -24.14
N GLN A 260 20.92 3.61 -25.03
CA GLN A 260 21.55 2.34 -25.43
C GLN A 260 22.99 2.53 -25.96
N SER A 261 23.29 3.64 -26.65
CA SER A 261 24.65 3.88 -27.16
C SER A 261 25.67 4.21 -26.07
N SER A 262 25.21 4.51 -24.85
CA SER A 262 26.08 4.75 -23.71
C SER A 262 26.74 3.47 -23.20
N PHE A 263 26.27 2.29 -23.63
CA PHE A 263 26.72 0.98 -23.17
C PHE A 263 27.11 0.08 -24.34
N ILE A 264 28.09 -0.78 -24.11
CA ILE A 264 28.48 -1.85 -25.01
C ILE A 264 27.47 -3.00 -24.90
N ASN A 265 27.07 -3.34 -23.68
CA ASN A 265 26.05 -4.37 -23.46
C ASN A 265 24.65 -3.82 -23.77
N THR A 266 23.78 -4.71 -24.24
CA THR A 266 22.37 -4.37 -24.44
C THR A 266 21.71 -4.15 -23.09
N ILE A 267 21.09 -2.99 -22.91
CA ILE A 267 20.29 -2.66 -21.71
C ILE A 267 18.82 -2.98 -21.99
N ALA A 268 18.08 -3.40 -20.97
CA ALA A 268 16.69 -3.83 -21.08
C ALA A 268 15.76 -3.05 -20.14
N ILE A 269 14.48 -2.97 -20.51
CA ILE A 269 13.42 -2.55 -19.59
C ILE A 269 13.41 -3.52 -18.40
N GLY A 270 13.40 -2.99 -17.18
CA GLY A 270 13.51 -3.78 -15.95
C GLY A 270 14.91 -3.82 -15.34
N ASP A 271 15.95 -3.38 -16.07
CA ASP A 271 17.30 -3.32 -15.53
C ASP A 271 17.42 -2.23 -14.46
N MET A 272 18.29 -2.47 -13.48
CA MET A 272 18.58 -1.51 -12.41
C MET A 272 19.66 -0.52 -12.86
N VAL A 273 19.39 0.76 -12.63
CA VAL A 273 20.29 1.88 -12.89
C VAL A 273 20.75 2.47 -11.57
N THR A 274 22.06 2.69 -11.41
CA THR A 274 22.63 3.32 -10.22
C THR A 274 23.56 4.47 -10.60
N GLY A 275 23.39 5.66 -10.01
CA GLY A 275 24.27 6.82 -10.20
C GLY A 275 25.60 6.62 -9.47
N ASN A 276 26.72 6.91 -10.14
CA ASN A 276 28.04 6.69 -9.55
C ASN A 276 28.35 7.62 -8.39
N THR A 277 27.90 8.87 -8.45
CA THR A 277 28.18 9.89 -7.44
C THR A 277 27.02 10.00 -6.46
N SER A 278 25.80 10.15 -6.99
CA SER A 278 24.60 10.38 -6.20
C SER A 278 24.14 9.14 -5.41
N LYS A 279 24.55 7.95 -5.87
CA LYS A 279 23.96 6.67 -5.45
C LYS A 279 22.44 6.62 -5.62
N GLY A 280 21.88 7.50 -6.46
CA GLY A 280 20.50 7.41 -6.90
C GLY A 280 20.27 6.13 -7.67
N TYR A 281 19.13 5.50 -7.49
CA TYR A 281 18.83 4.25 -8.19
C TYR A 281 17.37 4.11 -8.58
N GLY A 282 17.14 3.35 -9.63
CA GLY A 282 15.81 3.11 -10.20
C GLY A 282 15.80 2.00 -11.25
N ILE A 283 14.62 1.69 -11.76
CA ILE A 283 14.40 0.62 -12.75
C ILE A 283 14.06 1.24 -14.10
N ILE A 284 14.68 0.75 -15.18
CA ILE A 284 14.40 1.22 -16.54
C ILE A 284 12.95 0.93 -16.92
N LYS A 285 12.22 1.98 -17.27
CA LYS A 285 10.85 1.97 -17.78
C LYS A 285 10.80 2.06 -19.30
N SER A 286 11.62 2.94 -19.89
CA SER A 286 11.75 3.06 -21.34
C SER A 286 13.16 3.50 -21.75
N ILE A 287 13.54 3.14 -22.97
CA ILE A 287 14.84 3.43 -23.57
C ILE A 287 14.56 4.20 -24.87
N GLU A 288 14.96 5.46 -24.91
CA GLU A 288 14.82 6.34 -26.07
C GLU A 288 16.18 6.56 -26.73
N THR A 289 16.18 7.22 -27.89
CA THR A 289 17.41 7.47 -28.67
C THR A 289 18.47 8.27 -27.89
N SER A 290 18.03 9.21 -27.03
CA SER A 290 18.92 10.13 -26.29
C SER A 290 18.69 10.17 -24.78
N SER A 291 17.86 9.29 -24.25
CA SER A 291 17.50 9.27 -22.83
C SER A 291 17.01 7.91 -22.39
N ILE A 292 17.10 7.63 -21.09
CA ILE A 292 16.36 6.54 -20.44
C ILE A 292 15.35 7.14 -19.45
N ALA A 293 14.15 6.57 -19.40
CA ALA A 293 13.17 6.88 -18.36
C ALA A 293 13.21 5.77 -17.31
N ILE A 294 13.27 6.16 -16.04
CA ILE A 294 13.33 5.24 -14.91
C ILE A 294 12.18 5.48 -13.93
N VAL A 295 11.74 4.42 -13.27
CA VAL A 295 10.99 4.52 -12.02
C VAL A 295 12.01 4.72 -10.91
N LEU A 296 11.87 5.81 -10.15
CA LEU A 296 12.81 6.16 -9.09
C LEU A 296 12.47 5.40 -7.81
N GLU A 297 13.43 4.61 -7.33
CA GLU A 297 13.31 3.79 -6.12
C GLU A 297 14.06 4.41 -4.93
N GLY A 298 15.05 5.26 -5.19
CA GLY A 298 15.92 5.86 -4.16
C GLY A 298 16.30 7.34 -4.40
N PHE A 299 17.52 7.69 -3.97
CA PHE A 299 18.08 9.06 -4.03
C PHE A 299 18.02 9.67 -5.43
N LYS A 300 18.08 11.00 -5.52
CA LYS A 300 18.06 11.72 -6.81
C LYS A 300 19.40 11.61 -7.53
N PHE A 301 19.35 11.40 -8.84
CA PHE A 301 20.51 11.51 -9.72
C PHE A 301 21.02 12.96 -9.81
N ILE A 302 22.31 13.11 -10.08
CA ILE A 302 23.00 14.39 -10.23
C ILE A 302 23.36 14.60 -11.72
N VAL A 303 23.09 15.80 -12.23
CA VAL A 303 23.51 16.16 -13.60
C VAL A 303 25.03 16.19 -13.67
N GLY A 304 25.61 15.53 -14.67
CA GLY A 304 27.04 15.39 -14.89
C GLY A 304 27.63 14.05 -14.42
N GLU A 305 26.86 13.18 -13.76
CA GLU A 305 27.35 11.84 -13.37
C GLU A 305 27.15 10.78 -14.46
N SER A 306 27.99 9.74 -14.45
CA SER A 306 27.74 8.49 -15.17
C SER A 306 26.90 7.52 -14.33
N VAL A 307 26.27 6.54 -14.98
CA VAL A 307 25.43 5.54 -14.32
C VAL A 307 25.95 4.13 -14.58
N VAL A 308 25.63 3.20 -13.68
CA VAL A 308 25.95 1.78 -13.75
C VAL A 308 24.69 0.99 -14.07
N ILE A 309 24.76 0.14 -15.09
CA ILE A 309 23.71 -0.83 -15.45
C ILE A 309 24.38 -2.18 -15.72
N ASN A 310 23.89 -3.27 -15.13
CA ASN A 310 24.43 -4.63 -15.29
C ASN A 310 25.95 -4.74 -15.04
N GLY A 311 26.49 -3.92 -14.13
CA GLY A 311 27.93 -3.87 -13.81
C GLY A 311 28.79 -3.06 -14.78
N GLU A 312 28.20 -2.45 -15.81
CA GLU A 312 28.89 -1.60 -16.79
C GLU A 312 28.63 -0.11 -16.49
N ASN A 313 29.67 0.71 -16.60
CA ASN A 313 29.56 2.18 -16.52
C ASN A 313 29.18 2.78 -17.87
N SER A 314 28.28 3.76 -17.86
CA SER A 314 27.95 4.53 -19.06
C SER A 314 29.17 5.32 -19.57
N SER A 315 29.41 5.27 -20.88
CA SER A 315 30.44 6.07 -21.57
C SER A 315 30.07 7.56 -21.68
N THR A 316 28.80 7.90 -21.50
CA THR A 316 28.28 9.26 -21.44
C THR A 316 27.76 9.60 -20.04
N VAL A 317 27.45 10.87 -19.80
CA VAL A 317 26.94 11.38 -18.52
C VAL A 317 25.52 11.94 -18.67
N ILE A 318 24.83 12.09 -17.53
CA ILE A 318 23.52 12.72 -17.45
C ILE A 318 23.68 14.21 -17.79
N THR A 319 23.06 14.69 -18.87
CA THR A 319 23.13 16.09 -19.31
C THR A 319 22.03 16.96 -18.71
N SER A 320 20.87 16.37 -18.41
CA SER A 320 19.79 16.98 -17.67
C SER A 320 18.84 15.91 -17.15
N GLN A 321 18.01 16.26 -16.16
CA GLN A 321 16.98 15.37 -15.64
C GLN A 321 15.60 16.04 -15.65
N LEU A 322 14.57 15.28 -16.00
CA LEU A 322 13.17 15.69 -15.85
C LEU A 322 12.50 14.78 -14.82
N ILE A 323 12.02 15.35 -13.73
CA ILE A 323 11.35 14.61 -12.66
C ILE A 323 9.84 14.81 -12.81
N SER A 324 9.11 13.71 -13.02
CA SER A 324 7.66 13.68 -12.92
C SER A 324 7.27 13.07 -11.58
N ALA A 325 6.95 13.93 -10.61
CA ALA A 325 6.46 13.51 -9.31
C ALA A 325 4.94 13.29 -9.36
N ASN A 326 4.45 12.26 -8.66
CA ASN A 326 3.03 11.87 -8.60
C ASN A 326 2.51 11.25 -9.91
N ILE A 327 3.10 10.14 -10.34
CA ILE A 327 2.49 9.25 -11.32
C ILE A 327 1.63 8.21 -10.58
N PRO A 328 0.31 8.11 -10.85
CA PRO A 328 -0.54 7.14 -10.17
C PRO A 328 -0.22 5.72 -10.65
N LEU A 329 -0.14 4.79 -9.70
CA LEU A 329 -0.09 3.35 -9.98
C LEU A 329 -1.51 2.76 -9.93
N GLN A 330 -1.65 1.49 -10.32
CA GLN A 330 -2.93 0.77 -10.25
C GLN A 330 -3.53 0.92 -8.84
N ALA A 331 -4.67 1.57 -8.77
CA ALA A 331 -5.45 1.82 -7.58
C ALA A 331 -6.40 0.65 -7.29
N MET A 332 -6.77 0.50 -6.03
CA MET A 332 -7.94 -0.27 -5.62
C MET A 332 -9.08 0.71 -5.34
N SER A 333 -10.26 0.49 -5.89
CA SER A 333 -11.39 1.39 -5.69
C SER A 333 -12.67 0.64 -5.35
N VAL A 334 -13.48 1.24 -4.49
CA VAL A 334 -14.83 0.80 -4.17
C VAL A 334 -15.81 1.90 -4.53
N ASP A 335 -16.77 1.62 -5.42
CA ASP A 335 -17.92 2.50 -5.73
C ASP A 335 -19.03 2.23 -4.71
N ASP A 336 -19.37 3.24 -3.89
CA ASP A 336 -20.35 3.12 -2.82
C ASP A 336 -21.80 3.05 -3.32
N THR A 337 -22.03 3.47 -4.56
CA THR A 337 -23.36 3.57 -5.17
C THR A 337 -23.70 2.28 -5.91
N LYS A 338 -22.68 1.63 -6.47
CA LYS A 338 -22.83 0.41 -7.28
C LYS A 338 -22.22 -0.84 -6.66
N GLY A 339 -21.49 -0.71 -5.55
CA GLY A 339 -20.83 -1.83 -4.86
C GLY A 339 -19.66 -2.42 -5.64
N TYR A 340 -19.09 -1.69 -6.60
CA TYR A 340 -18.03 -2.19 -7.48
C TYR A 340 -16.67 -2.16 -6.81
N TRP A 341 -15.87 -3.20 -7.07
CA TRP A 341 -14.46 -3.27 -6.69
C TRP A 341 -13.62 -3.27 -7.96
N GLY A 342 -12.76 -2.26 -8.12
CA GLY A 342 -11.87 -2.12 -9.27
C GLY A 342 -10.40 -2.20 -8.87
N PHE A 343 -9.60 -2.95 -9.64
CA PHE A 343 -8.14 -2.98 -9.55
C PHE A 343 -7.57 -2.38 -10.85
N GLY A 344 -6.86 -1.25 -10.76
CA GLY A 344 -6.41 -0.49 -11.91
C GLY A 344 -6.51 1.02 -11.71
N THR A 345 -6.45 1.82 -12.76
CA THR A 345 -6.63 3.27 -12.63
C THR A 345 -7.98 3.62 -11.98
N ALA A 346 -8.03 4.76 -11.27
CA ALA A 346 -9.31 5.29 -10.79
C ALA A 346 -10.31 5.37 -11.95
N PRO A 347 -11.62 5.17 -11.72
CA PRO A 347 -12.63 5.00 -12.77
C PRO A 347 -12.73 6.15 -13.81
N TYR A 348 -12.03 7.25 -13.56
CA TYR A 348 -12.00 8.47 -14.35
C TYR A 348 -10.88 8.53 -15.42
N GLU A 349 -9.80 7.74 -15.34
CA GLU A 349 -8.63 7.88 -16.23
C GLU A 349 -8.64 6.91 -17.43
N ASN A 350 -8.23 7.40 -18.61
CA ASN A 350 -8.22 6.64 -19.86
C ASN A 350 -6.91 5.81 -20.01
N ARG A 351 -7.04 4.45 -20.08
CA ARG A 351 -6.05 3.35 -20.37
C ARG A 351 -5.41 2.69 -19.14
N SER A 352 -4.89 1.45 -19.14
CA SER A 352 -5.24 0.10 -19.67
C SER A 352 -4.23 -0.89 -19.06
N LEU A 353 -4.62 -2.13 -18.72
CA LEU A 353 -3.83 -3.38 -18.88
C LEU A 353 -4.70 -4.53 -18.38
N LEU A 354 -4.98 -5.50 -19.25
CA LEU A 354 -5.66 -6.78 -18.99
C LEU A 354 -6.40 -6.84 -17.64
N SER A 355 -7.46 -6.06 -17.50
CA SER A 355 -8.37 -6.30 -16.40
C SER A 355 -8.98 -7.67 -16.66
N ILE A 356 -8.73 -8.66 -15.80
CA ILE A 356 -9.73 -9.70 -15.59
C ILE A 356 -10.91 -8.95 -14.96
N ALA A 357 -11.68 -8.28 -15.82
CA ALA A 357 -12.89 -7.60 -15.45
C ALA A 357 -13.93 -8.70 -15.23
N GLY A 358 -13.91 -9.27 -14.04
CA GLY A 358 -15.10 -9.84 -13.45
C GLY A 358 -15.78 -8.72 -12.68
N GLU A 359 -16.99 -8.37 -13.08
CA GLU A 359 -17.90 -7.66 -12.19
C GLU A 359 -18.30 -8.65 -11.09
N LEU A 360 -17.73 -8.51 -9.89
CA LEU A 360 -18.25 -9.15 -8.69
C LEU A 360 -19.04 -8.11 -7.91
N THR A 361 -20.33 -8.02 -8.21
CA THR A 361 -21.25 -7.11 -7.52
C THR A 361 -21.77 -7.79 -6.26
N VAL A 362 -21.56 -7.17 -5.11
CA VAL A 362 -22.31 -7.52 -3.89
C VAL A 362 -23.51 -6.60 -3.86
N ALA A 363 -24.70 -7.14 -4.10
CA ALA A 363 -25.93 -6.35 -4.01
C ALA A 363 -26.05 -5.80 -2.58
N PRO A 364 -26.35 -4.50 -2.38
CA PRO A 364 -26.59 -3.96 -1.06
C PRO A 364 -27.79 -4.70 -0.44
N THR A 365 -27.56 -5.43 0.66
CA THR A 365 -28.63 -6.16 1.38
C THR A 365 -29.59 -5.25 2.14
N ARG A 366 -29.42 -3.93 2.02
CA ARG A 366 -30.17 -2.92 2.78
C ARG A 366 -30.45 -1.68 1.94
N SER A 367 -31.74 -1.40 1.75
CA SER A 367 -32.25 -0.09 1.35
C SER A 367 -33.01 0.51 2.54
N ALA A 368 -32.75 1.76 2.88
CA ALA A 368 -33.37 2.48 4.00
C ALA A 368 -33.34 1.74 5.37
N GLY A 369 -32.33 0.91 5.62
CA GLY A 369 -32.17 0.19 6.89
C GLY A 369 -33.02 -1.07 7.07
N GLN A 370 -33.89 -1.40 6.11
CA GLN A 370 -34.59 -2.68 6.07
C GLN A 370 -33.80 -3.71 5.24
N TYR A 371 -33.71 -4.94 5.76
CA TYR A 371 -33.24 -6.09 5.00
C TYR A 371 -34.27 -6.40 3.92
N ILE A 372 -33.88 -6.24 2.66
CA ILE A 372 -34.67 -6.68 1.52
C ILE A 372 -33.95 -7.89 0.96
N GLU A 373 -34.61 -9.03 1.00
CA GLU A 373 -34.14 -10.24 0.32
C GLU A 373 -34.35 -10.03 -1.20
N ASP A 374 -33.43 -9.32 -1.84
CA ASP A 374 -33.50 -9.12 -3.28
C ASP A 374 -33.15 -10.44 -3.98
N ASN A 375 -34.17 -11.05 -4.59
CA ASN A 375 -33.98 -12.18 -5.50
C ASN A 375 -33.13 -11.70 -6.68
N LEU A 376 -31.88 -12.14 -6.74
CA LEU A 376 -30.92 -11.78 -7.78
C LEU A 376 -31.50 -12.11 -9.18
N VAL A 377 -31.97 -11.10 -9.92
CA VAL A 377 -32.43 -11.29 -11.31
C VAL A 377 -31.25 -10.97 -12.24
N ASN A 378 -30.66 -12.01 -12.83
CA ASN A 378 -29.66 -11.98 -13.91
C ASN A 378 -28.20 -11.70 -13.49
N SER A 379 -27.58 -12.63 -12.75
CA SER A 379 -26.12 -12.69 -12.59
C SER A 379 -25.44 -12.72 -13.97
N THR A 380 -24.53 -11.77 -14.22
CA THR A 380 -23.89 -11.58 -15.52
C THR A 380 -22.37 -11.61 -15.36
N ILE A 381 -21.69 -12.35 -16.22
CA ILE A 381 -20.23 -12.29 -16.38
C ILE A 381 -19.98 -11.60 -17.73
N SER A 382 -19.25 -10.49 -17.72
CA SER A 382 -19.00 -9.66 -18.91
C SER A 382 -17.51 -9.60 -19.24
N PHE A 383 -17.16 -9.80 -20.51
CA PHE A 383 -15.79 -9.66 -21.02
C PHE A 383 -15.71 -8.44 -21.95
N ILE A 384 -14.85 -7.48 -21.60
CA ILE A 384 -14.70 -6.21 -22.33
C ILE A 384 -13.31 -6.17 -22.98
N PRO A 385 -13.19 -6.11 -24.32
CA PRO A 385 -11.92 -5.88 -24.98
C PRO A 385 -11.38 -4.47 -24.65
N SER A 386 -10.07 -4.36 -24.39
CA SER A 386 -9.42 -3.13 -23.90
C SER A 386 -9.11 -2.07 -24.96
N VAL A 387 -9.67 -2.15 -26.16
CA VAL A 387 -9.33 -1.24 -27.27
C VAL A 387 -10.24 -0.01 -27.31
N ALA A 388 -9.64 1.13 -26.96
CA ALA A 388 -10.04 2.53 -27.21
C ALA A 388 -11.41 3.00 -26.68
N LYS A 389 -11.39 3.64 -25.50
CA LYS A 389 -12.51 4.39 -24.90
C LYS A 389 -12.96 5.62 -25.72
N ASP A 390 -12.16 6.06 -26.70
CA ASP A 390 -12.50 7.21 -27.58
C ASP A 390 -13.33 6.79 -28.81
N SER A 391 -13.58 5.50 -28.97
CA SER A 391 -14.60 4.98 -29.90
C SER A 391 -15.67 4.26 -29.10
N TYR A 392 -16.23 4.97 -28.13
CA TYR A 392 -17.45 4.58 -27.42
C TYR A 392 -18.62 4.59 -28.41
N SER A 393 -18.72 3.55 -29.21
CA SER A 393 -20.04 2.95 -29.36
C SER A 393 -20.16 1.94 -28.22
N PRO A 394 -21.10 2.09 -27.28
CA PRO A 394 -21.35 1.18 -26.15
C PRO A 394 -21.57 -0.30 -26.55
N SER A 395 -21.54 -0.58 -27.85
CA SER A 395 -21.91 -1.81 -28.50
C SER A 395 -20.81 -2.87 -28.55
N ASN A 396 -19.55 -2.60 -28.19
CA ASN A 396 -18.46 -3.56 -28.45
C ASN A 396 -18.00 -4.28 -27.17
N GLY A 397 -18.68 -5.38 -26.85
CA GLY A 397 -18.33 -6.31 -25.76
C GLY A 397 -19.27 -7.51 -25.75
N LEU A 398 -18.86 -8.60 -25.09
CA LEU A 398 -19.64 -9.82 -24.97
C LEU A 398 -20.08 -10.00 -23.51
N SER A 399 -21.37 -10.22 -23.29
CA SER A 399 -21.93 -10.55 -21.98
C SER A 399 -22.56 -11.93 -22.02
N ILE A 400 -22.36 -12.71 -20.96
CA ILE A 400 -23.11 -13.94 -20.73
C ILE A 400 -24.19 -13.62 -19.70
N THR A 401 -25.43 -13.57 -20.18
CA THR A 401 -26.62 -13.25 -19.38
C THR A 401 -27.52 -14.46 -19.29
N MET A 402 -28.03 -14.75 -18.09
CA MET A 402 -29.13 -15.70 -17.91
C MET A 402 -30.45 -14.93 -17.99
N ASP A 403 -31.28 -15.19 -19.00
CA ASP A 403 -32.58 -14.52 -19.14
C ASP A 403 -33.58 -15.10 -18.12
N ASN A 404 -33.75 -14.42 -16.97
CA ASN A 404 -34.68 -14.87 -15.94
C ASN A 404 -36.14 -14.43 -16.17
N SER A 405 -36.44 -13.67 -17.25
CA SER A 405 -37.81 -13.31 -17.62
C SER A 405 -38.60 -14.48 -18.20
N ARG A 406 -37.90 -15.52 -18.66
CA ARG A 406 -38.49 -16.76 -19.15
C ARG A 406 -38.79 -17.72 -17.99
N PRO A 407 -39.79 -18.62 -18.17
CA PRO A 407 -40.01 -19.73 -17.25
C PRO A 407 -38.69 -20.46 -16.99
N GLN A 408 -38.50 -20.96 -15.76
CA GLN A 408 -37.28 -21.67 -15.37
C GLN A 408 -36.88 -22.73 -16.41
N SER A 409 -37.87 -23.49 -16.91
CA SER A 409 -37.79 -24.50 -17.98
C SER A 409 -37.40 -24.00 -19.39
N SER A 410 -37.04 -22.72 -19.51
CA SER A 410 -36.72 -22.06 -20.78
C SER A 410 -35.56 -21.07 -20.65
N ARG A 411 -34.92 -20.99 -19.49
CA ARG A 411 -33.80 -20.06 -19.25
C ARG A 411 -32.54 -20.60 -19.94
N ARG A 412 -31.77 -19.72 -20.56
CA ARG A 412 -30.52 -20.08 -21.23
C ARG A 412 -29.44 -19.06 -20.92
N LEU A 413 -28.21 -19.55 -20.81
CA LEU A 413 -27.05 -18.68 -20.89
C LEU A 413 -26.99 -18.14 -22.32
N THR A 414 -27.19 -16.84 -22.42
CA THR A 414 -27.23 -16.15 -23.70
C THR A 414 -25.99 -15.30 -23.81
N LEU A 415 -25.26 -15.51 -24.89
CA LEU A 415 -24.23 -14.58 -25.31
C LEU A 415 -24.94 -13.39 -25.96
N THR A 416 -24.83 -12.24 -25.34
CA THR A 416 -25.37 -10.97 -25.83
C THR A 416 -24.21 -10.06 -26.21
N LYS A 417 -24.41 -9.27 -27.26
CA LYS A 417 -23.54 -8.12 -27.51
C LYS A 417 -23.97 -7.03 -26.52
N ARG A 418 -23.02 -6.41 -25.82
CA ARG A 418 -23.32 -5.36 -24.84
C ARG A 418 -24.18 -4.25 -25.48
N ASN A 419 -25.23 -3.81 -24.77
CA ASN A 419 -26.22 -2.81 -25.23
C ASN A 419 -27.00 -3.20 -26.51
N SER A 420 -27.00 -4.48 -26.88
CA SER A 420 -27.94 -5.05 -27.84
C SER A 420 -28.94 -5.92 -27.09
N ASN A 421 -30.21 -5.79 -27.43
CA ASN A 421 -31.25 -6.69 -26.93
C ASN A 421 -31.24 -8.04 -27.68
N GLY A 422 -30.41 -8.17 -28.72
CA GLY A 422 -30.30 -9.38 -29.53
C GLY A 422 -29.28 -10.36 -28.97
N ALA A 423 -29.75 -11.58 -28.68
CA ALA A 423 -28.89 -12.74 -28.51
C ALA A 423 -28.04 -12.94 -29.77
N ILE A 424 -26.73 -13.03 -29.61
CA ILE A 424 -25.79 -13.34 -30.70
C ILE A 424 -25.35 -14.81 -30.67
N GLY A 425 -25.63 -15.50 -29.57
CA GLY A 425 -25.48 -16.95 -29.45
C GLY A 425 -26.17 -17.46 -28.19
N HIS A 426 -26.65 -18.70 -28.24
CA HIS A 426 -27.01 -19.43 -27.03
C HIS A 426 -25.81 -20.30 -26.63
N ILE A 427 -25.45 -20.25 -25.36
CA ILE A 427 -24.45 -21.15 -24.79
C ILE A 427 -25.24 -22.33 -24.24
N GLY A 428 -25.43 -23.34 -25.09
CA GLY A 428 -26.09 -24.59 -24.70
C GLY A 428 -25.09 -25.54 -24.04
N ALA A 429 -25.39 -26.00 -22.83
CA ALA A 429 -24.61 -27.07 -22.22
C ALA A 429 -24.90 -28.41 -22.91
N VAL A 430 -23.89 -29.27 -22.98
CA VAL A 430 -24.07 -30.69 -23.29
C VAL A 430 -24.83 -31.32 -22.12
N ARG A 431 -26.04 -31.83 -22.36
CA ARG A 431 -26.95 -32.34 -21.32
C ARG A 431 -26.97 -33.86 -21.19
N ALA A 432 -26.53 -34.56 -22.21
CA ALA A 432 -26.17 -35.97 -22.14
C ALA A 432 -25.15 -36.26 -23.24
N TYR A 433 -24.21 -37.15 -22.97
CA TYR A 433 -23.39 -37.75 -24.01
C TYR A 433 -22.97 -39.15 -23.61
N GLY A 434 -22.68 -39.97 -24.60
CA GLY A 434 -22.22 -41.32 -24.40
C GLY A 434 -22.05 -42.04 -25.73
N ASN A 435 -21.77 -43.34 -25.62
CA ASN A 435 -21.65 -44.22 -26.76
C ASN A 435 -22.64 -45.38 -26.58
N LEU A 436 -23.27 -45.82 -27.66
CA LEU A 436 -24.07 -47.04 -27.69
C LEU A 436 -23.46 -48.08 -28.63
N ASN A 437 -23.66 -49.34 -28.30
CA ASN A 437 -23.34 -50.51 -29.11
C ASN A 437 -24.22 -51.69 -28.66
N THR A 438 -24.01 -52.87 -29.22
CA THR A 438 -24.78 -54.09 -28.90
C THR A 438 -24.62 -54.58 -27.45
N SER A 439 -23.55 -54.19 -26.73
CA SER A 439 -23.38 -54.55 -25.31
C SER A 439 -24.34 -53.81 -24.39
N THR A 440 -24.92 -52.69 -24.84
CA THR A 440 -25.81 -51.82 -24.06
C THR A 440 -25.24 -51.27 -22.75
N LEU A 441 -23.93 -51.47 -22.50
CA LEU A 441 -23.25 -50.97 -21.32
C LEU A 441 -23.06 -49.46 -21.40
N VAL A 442 -23.41 -48.76 -20.33
CA VAL A 442 -23.12 -47.33 -20.18
C VAL A 442 -21.64 -47.18 -19.84
N ASN A 443 -20.88 -46.46 -20.69
CA ASN A 443 -19.47 -46.20 -20.44
C ASN A 443 -19.30 -45.27 -19.22
N THR A 444 -18.27 -45.48 -18.40
CA THR A 444 -17.92 -44.64 -17.24
C THR A 444 -17.65 -43.19 -17.61
N SER A 445 -17.24 -42.92 -18.84
CA SER A 445 -17.05 -41.57 -19.35
C SER A 445 -18.36 -40.89 -19.80
N SER A 446 -19.50 -41.59 -19.82
CA SER A 446 -20.79 -41.02 -20.25
C SER A 446 -21.31 -40.02 -19.21
N PHE A 447 -22.07 -39.03 -19.67
CA PHE A 447 -22.74 -38.05 -18.81
C PHE A 447 -24.25 -38.11 -18.97
N ASN A 448 -24.95 -38.16 -17.84
CA ASN A 448 -26.42 -38.17 -17.75
C ASN A 448 -27.10 -39.33 -18.51
N VAL A 449 -26.54 -40.54 -18.43
CA VAL A 449 -27.10 -41.76 -19.02
C VAL A 449 -27.29 -42.79 -17.91
N SER A 450 -28.52 -43.25 -17.69
CA SER A 450 -28.85 -44.25 -16.67
C SER A 450 -28.83 -45.67 -17.21
N SER A 451 -29.30 -45.86 -18.44
CA SER A 451 -29.23 -47.14 -19.14
C SER A 451 -29.33 -46.96 -20.64
N ILE A 452 -28.90 -47.99 -21.38
CA ILE A 452 -29.15 -48.13 -22.81
C ILE A 452 -29.89 -49.46 -22.97
N VAL A 453 -31.00 -49.45 -23.70
CA VAL A 453 -31.83 -50.62 -23.94
C VAL A 453 -31.89 -50.88 -25.43
N ARG A 454 -31.56 -52.10 -25.86
CA ARG A 454 -31.76 -52.54 -27.24
C ARG A 454 -33.18 -53.10 -27.39
N ASN A 455 -34.02 -52.42 -28.16
CA ASN A 455 -35.43 -52.81 -28.38
C ASN A 455 -35.55 -53.91 -29.45
N SER A 456 -34.74 -53.80 -30.50
CA SER A 456 -34.62 -54.75 -31.61
C SER A 456 -33.30 -54.51 -32.35
N SER A 457 -33.04 -55.25 -33.44
CA SER A 457 -31.91 -54.96 -34.34
C SER A 457 -31.92 -53.49 -34.76
N GLY A 458 -30.80 -52.80 -34.55
CA GLY A 458 -30.62 -51.40 -34.94
C GLY A 458 -31.54 -50.41 -34.24
N ASP A 459 -32.15 -50.75 -33.10
CA ASP A 459 -33.08 -49.88 -32.37
C ASP A 459 -32.73 -49.82 -30.88
N PHE A 460 -32.27 -48.66 -30.43
CA PHE A 460 -31.74 -48.44 -29.09
C PHE A 460 -32.44 -47.28 -28.39
N THR A 461 -32.78 -47.45 -27.12
CA THR A 461 -33.28 -46.39 -26.24
C THR A 461 -32.23 -46.05 -25.20
N VAL A 462 -31.71 -44.83 -25.22
CA VAL A 462 -30.90 -44.25 -24.15
C VAL A 462 -31.83 -43.63 -23.13
N GLN A 463 -31.72 -44.05 -21.86
CA GLN A 463 -32.43 -43.44 -20.73
C GLN A 463 -31.51 -42.45 -20.05
N PHE A 464 -32.04 -41.28 -19.70
CA PHE A 464 -31.29 -40.26 -18.97
C PHE A 464 -31.33 -40.52 -17.46
N THR A 465 -30.27 -40.17 -16.74
CA THR A 465 -30.24 -40.23 -15.27
C THR A 465 -31.12 -39.14 -14.67
N THR A 466 -31.06 -37.95 -15.25
CA THR A 466 -31.90 -36.80 -14.94
C THR A 466 -32.65 -36.41 -16.21
N PRO A 467 -33.99 -36.48 -16.23
CA PRO A 467 -34.78 -36.01 -17.36
C PRO A 467 -34.44 -34.56 -17.71
N PHE A 468 -34.40 -34.27 -19.00
CA PHE A 468 -34.27 -32.92 -19.51
C PHE A 468 -35.55 -32.15 -19.17
N ALA A 469 -35.48 -30.81 -19.11
CA ALA A 469 -36.68 -30.02 -18.85
C ALA A 469 -37.67 -30.09 -20.03
N ARG A 470 -37.15 -30.27 -21.24
CA ARG A 470 -37.91 -30.32 -22.50
C ARG A 470 -37.29 -31.27 -23.51
N ALA A 471 -38.11 -31.80 -24.41
CA ALA A 471 -37.69 -32.73 -25.46
C ALA A 471 -37.20 -32.03 -26.75
N ASP A 472 -37.00 -30.72 -26.73
CA ASP A 472 -36.57 -29.92 -27.89
C ASP A 472 -35.05 -29.90 -28.09
N TYR A 473 -34.29 -30.71 -27.35
CA TYR A 473 -32.85 -30.85 -27.54
C TYR A 473 -32.48 -31.38 -28.92
N ILE A 474 -31.25 -31.06 -29.32
CA ILE A 474 -30.62 -31.49 -30.57
C ILE A 474 -29.67 -32.63 -30.25
N VAL A 475 -29.63 -33.62 -31.14
CA VAL A 475 -28.73 -34.76 -31.03
C VAL A 475 -27.81 -34.75 -32.24
N ALA A 476 -26.51 -34.81 -32.00
CA ALA A 476 -25.55 -35.20 -33.03
C ALA A 476 -25.09 -36.63 -32.78
N LEU A 477 -24.97 -37.40 -33.86
CA LEU A 477 -24.62 -38.82 -33.87
C LEU A 477 -23.33 -39.00 -34.67
N SER A 478 -22.42 -39.84 -34.18
CA SER A 478 -21.30 -40.34 -34.98
C SER A 478 -21.72 -41.59 -35.74
N SER A 479 -20.91 -42.02 -36.71
CA SER A 479 -21.04 -43.35 -37.32
C SER A 479 -19.70 -44.08 -37.27
N SER A 480 -19.73 -45.38 -37.02
CA SER A 480 -18.56 -46.27 -37.08
C SER A 480 -18.34 -46.90 -38.45
N ASN A 481 -19.33 -46.82 -39.35
CA ASN A 481 -19.31 -47.48 -40.64
C ASN A 481 -20.13 -46.66 -41.66
N PRO A 482 -19.60 -46.33 -42.86
CA PRO A 482 -20.32 -45.54 -43.85
C PRO A 482 -21.62 -46.18 -44.37
N MET A 483 -21.80 -47.49 -44.20
CA MET A 483 -23.04 -48.20 -44.56
C MET A 483 -24.11 -48.17 -43.45
N GLU A 484 -23.77 -47.64 -42.27
CA GLU A 484 -24.67 -47.46 -41.13
C GLU A 484 -25.06 -45.99 -41.03
N LEU A 485 -26.37 -45.72 -41.12
CA LEU A 485 -26.96 -44.40 -40.96
C LEU A 485 -27.70 -44.34 -39.62
N PRO A 486 -27.05 -43.88 -38.53
CA PRO A 486 -27.71 -43.60 -37.28
C PRO A 486 -28.58 -42.34 -37.41
N TYR A 487 -29.82 -42.42 -36.95
CA TYR A 487 -30.75 -41.29 -36.92
C TYR A 487 -31.60 -41.31 -35.65
N VAL A 488 -32.09 -40.13 -35.26
CA VAL A 488 -32.99 -39.97 -34.12
C VAL A 488 -34.37 -40.45 -34.52
N PHE A 489 -34.87 -41.52 -33.89
CA PHE A 489 -36.21 -42.03 -34.13
C PHE A 489 -37.24 -41.36 -33.24
N THR A 490 -36.93 -41.17 -31.95
CA THR A 490 -37.82 -40.46 -31.01
C THR A 490 -37.01 -39.79 -29.93
N LYS A 491 -37.45 -38.63 -29.46
CA LYS A 491 -36.88 -37.93 -28.31
C LYS A 491 -37.98 -37.57 -27.31
N THR A 492 -37.71 -37.80 -26.03
CA THR A 492 -38.55 -37.41 -24.91
C THR A 492 -37.69 -36.72 -23.86
N ILE A 493 -38.31 -36.13 -22.84
CA ILE A 493 -37.56 -35.55 -21.70
C ILE A 493 -36.72 -36.60 -20.95
N ALA A 494 -37.13 -37.87 -20.93
CA ALA A 494 -36.47 -38.91 -20.16
C ALA A 494 -35.57 -39.81 -21.00
N SER A 495 -35.73 -39.79 -22.33
CA SER A 495 -35.11 -40.77 -23.21
C SER A 495 -34.86 -40.28 -24.63
N LEU A 496 -33.87 -40.89 -25.26
CA LEU A 496 -33.51 -40.73 -26.66
C LEU A 496 -33.51 -42.09 -27.35
N ARG A 497 -34.34 -42.27 -28.37
CA ARG A 497 -34.38 -43.48 -29.19
C ARG A 497 -33.66 -43.27 -30.51
N ILE A 498 -32.61 -44.03 -30.73
CA ILE A 498 -31.75 -43.98 -31.93
C ILE A 498 -31.99 -45.26 -32.73
N ARG A 499 -32.17 -45.08 -34.04
CA ARG A 499 -32.23 -46.18 -35.00
C ARG A 499 -31.06 -46.11 -35.96
N ILE A 500 -30.61 -47.26 -36.40
CA ILE A 500 -29.48 -47.39 -37.31
C ILE A 500 -29.97 -48.18 -38.51
N ALA A 501 -30.06 -47.53 -39.66
CA ALA A 501 -30.47 -48.15 -40.91
C ALA A 501 -29.27 -48.40 -41.82
N ASN A 502 -29.37 -49.43 -42.65
CA ASN A 502 -28.42 -49.62 -43.74
C ASN A 502 -28.74 -48.66 -44.89
N THR A 503 -27.75 -47.88 -45.33
CA THR A 503 -27.88 -46.84 -46.37
C THR A 503 -28.44 -47.37 -47.70
N GLY A 504 -28.31 -48.67 -47.99
CA GLY A 504 -28.80 -49.29 -49.24
C GLY A 504 -30.19 -49.92 -49.18
N SER A 505 -30.74 -50.22 -47.99
CA SER A 505 -31.98 -51.01 -47.85
C SER A 505 -33.00 -50.42 -46.88
N SER A 506 -32.65 -49.37 -46.12
CA SER A 506 -33.46 -48.81 -45.03
C SER A 506 -33.81 -49.83 -43.91
N SER A 507 -33.26 -51.05 -43.96
CA SER A 507 -33.46 -52.07 -42.92
C SER A 507 -32.64 -51.72 -41.69
N LEU A 508 -33.20 -51.94 -40.51
CA LEU A 508 -32.50 -51.68 -39.25
C LEU A 508 -31.41 -52.73 -39.00
N VAL A 509 -30.20 -52.26 -38.72
CA VAL A 509 -29.00 -53.07 -38.50
C VAL A 509 -28.33 -52.66 -37.21
N ASP A 510 -27.81 -53.62 -36.46
CA ASP A 510 -26.97 -53.30 -35.31
C ASP A 510 -25.65 -52.65 -35.75
N PRO A 511 -25.12 -51.71 -34.96
CA PRO A 511 -23.85 -51.09 -35.29
C PRO A 511 -22.70 -52.07 -35.08
N THR A 512 -21.78 -52.07 -36.05
CA THR A 512 -20.51 -52.79 -36.00
C THR A 512 -19.52 -52.19 -35.01
N GLY A 513 -19.66 -50.90 -34.67
CA GLY A 513 -18.82 -50.18 -33.72
C GLY A 513 -19.62 -49.30 -32.75
N ALA A 514 -18.94 -48.48 -31.97
CA ALA A 514 -19.60 -47.57 -31.04
C ALA A 514 -20.19 -46.36 -31.78
N ILE A 515 -21.47 -46.08 -31.56
CA ILE A 515 -22.16 -44.89 -32.03
C ILE A 515 -22.17 -43.87 -30.90
N GLY A 516 -21.40 -42.79 -31.06
CA GLY A 516 -21.40 -41.67 -30.14
C GLY A 516 -22.62 -40.79 -30.34
N PHE A 517 -23.17 -40.29 -29.25
CA PHE A 517 -24.23 -39.30 -29.27
C PHE A 517 -23.90 -38.16 -28.31
N ILE A 518 -24.29 -36.95 -28.70
CA ILE A 518 -24.22 -35.76 -27.87
C ILE A 518 -25.55 -35.02 -27.95
N CYS A 519 -26.14 -34.75 -26.80
CA CYS A 519 -27.39 -34.01 -26.66
C CYS A 519 -27.08 -32.60 -26.19
N ILE A 520 -27.42 -31.61 -27.00
CA ILE A 520 -27.23 -30.19 -26.72
C ILE A 520 -28.61 -29.54 -26.65
N GLY A 521 -28.84 -28.72 -25.63
CA GLY A 521 -30.15 -28.14 -25.39
C GLY A 521 -31.03 -29.02 -24.49
N GLY A 522 -32.33 -28.72 -24.46
CA GLY A 522 -33.24 -29.31 -23.46
C GLY A 522 -32.87 -28.97 -22.01
N ASP A 523 -31.89 -28.08 -21.83
CA ASP A 523 -31.44 -27.52 -20.56
C ASP A 523 -32.47 -26.58 -19.94
N ILE A 524 -32.20 -26.17 -18.70
CA ILE A 524 -33.02 -25.47 -17.67
C ILE A 524 -34.51 -25.57 -17.87
#